data_AF-A0A7K3HBE0-F1
#
_entry.id   AF-A0A7K3HBE0-F1
#
_cell.length_a   1.000
_cell.length_b   1.000
_cell.length_c   1.000
_cell.angle_alpha   90.00
_cell.angle_beta   90.00
_cell.angle_gamma   90.00
#
_symmetry.space_group_name_H-M   'P 1'
#
loop_
_entity.id
_entity.type
_entity.pdbx_description
1 polymer ?
#
loop_
_entity_poly.entity_id
_entity_poly.type
_entity_poly.pdbx_seq_one_letter_code
_entity_poly.pdbx_strand_id
1 'polypeptide(L)'
;MDVVIVGAGKAGSLHYRAYSRLGRSGVLDRTRIRFVDPRERAGAELAALLRADGLPENVVAAREKLEPTAPETTIVDLCLPSRTLAPALVDWWRAGYRNFVIEKPFMVPQELAREVGQVLASSRAVLVRNYLHSRVHATVRELIDLYDLEPVLCVTNFSKDRRADSLRGRGASADGLPTVYEVEMPHQLYIGDDLLGAARSLDHAEDLDPMAGEDGRLRLGEGLLVGRAASGAAFVHYSNLHHPAVVRSLDLFCRGRLSVHATYAPICEEFTDIKAGVILGRGDAVLAKQLFTEDDNMHGMISSAYHTLRGGTGGRLGLDEVLRSDGLIRSAIAGGPGSGAGGAAPAASAPRTDLLQEWVVDSFRSGLENGTGRSFLRFLERRQRTRLSGVLPSLDPARDAVPGSRGTPGHAVRGALV
;
A
#
# COMPACT_ATOMS: atom_id res chain seq x y z
N MET A 1 -4.05 27.70 -8.28
CA MET A 1 -4.00 27.08 -6.94
C MET A 1 -2.53 26.83 -6.66
N ASP A 2 -2.03 27.26 -5.50
CA ASP A 2 -0.64 26.99 -5.10
C ASP A 2 -0.53 25.57 -4.53
N VAL A 3 0.64 24.96 -4.68
CA VAL A 3 0.96 23.66 -4.07
C VAL A 3 2.24 23.82 -3.26
N VAL A 4 2.18 23.41 -1.99
CA VAL A 4 3.35 23.32 -1.13
C VAL A 4 3.61 21.86 -0.79
N ILE A 5 4.76 21.35 -1.19
CA ILE A 5 5.22 19.99 -0.85
C ILE A 5 6.11 20.08 0.37
N VAL A 6 5.69 19.47 1.47
CA VAL A 6 6.39 19.46 2.75
C VAL A 6 7.19 18.16 2.85
N GLY A 7 8.51 18.26 2.74
CA GLY A 7 9.45 17.15 2.57
C GLY A 7 10.00 17.10 1.14
N ALA A 8 11.26 17.51 0.96
CA ALA A 8 11.94 17.59 -0.34
C ALA A 8 12.79 16.33 -0.65
N GLY A 9 12.47 15.21 0.00
CA GLY A 9 13.13 13.91 -0.19
C GLY A 9 12.52 13.06 -1.31
N LYS A 10 12.67 11.73 -1.20
CA LYS A 10 12.17 10.77 -2.20
C LYS A 10 10.64 10.75 -2.35
N ALA A 11 9.88 10.91 -1.26
CA ALA A 11 8.42 11.01 -1.37
C ALA A 11 8.02 12.29 -2.12
N GLY A 12 8.61 13.43 -1.74
CA GLY A 12 8.43 14.69 -2.43
C GLY A 12 8.81 14.65 -3.92
N SER A 13 9.85 13.91 -4.31
CA SER A 13 10.21 13.73 -5.74
C SER A 13 9.14 12.96 -6.53
N LEU A 14 8.56 11.91 -5.94
CA LEU A 14 7.47 11.13 -6.56
C LEU A 14 6.20 11.98 -6.73
N HIS A 15 5.83 12.75 -5.71
CA HIS A 15 4.69 13.67 -5.76
C HIS A 15 4.92 14.79 -6.77
N TYR A 16 6.08 15.44 -6.74
CA TYR A 16 6.44 16.48 -7.70
C TYR A 16 6.37 15.96 -9.13
N ARG A 17 6.83 14.74 -9.41
CA ARG A 17 6.71 14.14 -10.75
C ARG A 17 5.26 14.08 -11.22
N ALA A 18 4.34 13.67 -10.36
CA ALA A 18 2.92 13.63 -10.68
C ALA A 18 2.34 15.03 -10.92
N TYR A 19 2.68 16.03 -10.10
CA TYR A 19 2.28 17.43 -10.33
C TYR A 19 2.92 18.02 -11.58
N SER A 20 4.18 17.69 -11.90
CA SER A 20 4.86 18.18 -13.10
C SER A 20 4.16 17.69 -14.36
N ARG A 21 3.63 16.45 -14.36
CA ARG A 21 2.77 15.97 -15.44
C ARG A 21 1.47 16.76 -15.60
N LEU A 22 0.78 17.08 -14.49
CA LEU A 22 -0.36 18.01 -14.52
C LEU A 22 0.04 19.39 -15.06
N GLY A 23 1.27 19.81 -14.77
CA GLY A 23 1.80 21.06 -15.29
C GLY A 23 2.06 21.04 -16.80
N ARG A 24 2.60 19.94 -17.33
CA ARG A 24 2.81 19.75 -18.77
C ARG A 24 1.50 19.67 -19.55
N SER A 25 0.40 19.22 -18.93
CA SER A 25 -0.94 19.25 -19.54
C SER A 25 -1.67 20.58 -19.39
N GLY A 26 -1.07 21.60 -18.75
CA GLY A 26 -1.68 22.92 -18.55
C GLY A 26 -2.69 23.00 -17.40
N VAL A 27 -2.86 21.95 -16.60
CA VAL A 27 -3.83 21.88 -15.49
C VAL A 27 -3.32 22.61 -14.23
N LEU A 28 -2.01 22.70 -14.08
CA LEU A 28 -1.30 23.34 -12.95
C LEU A 28 -0.17 24.23 -13.48
N ASP A 29 0.03 25.40 -12.89
CA ASP A 29 1.25 26.18 -13.15
C ASP A 29 2.38 25.66 -12.25
N ARG A 30 3.40 25.03 -12.85
CA ARG A 30 4.53 24.45 -12.11
C ARG A 30 5.37 25.49 -11.36
N THR A 31 5.34 26.74 -11.82
CA THR A 31 6.03 27.85 -11.13
C THR A 31 5.38 28.23 -9.81
N ARG A 32 4.21 27.65 -9.50
CA ARG A 32 3.46 27.83 -8.24
C ARG A 32 3.64 26.67 -7.26
N ILE A 33 4.53 25.72 -7.56
CA ILE A 33 4.93 24.66 -6.63
C ILE A 33 6.08 25.17 -5.77
N ARG A 34 5.97 25.00 -4.45
CA ARG A 34 6.99 25.36 -3.46
C ARG A 34 7.32 24.16 -2.59
N PHE A 35 8.52 24.15 -2.01
CA PHE A 35 8.97 23.06 -1.15
C PHE A 35 9.36 23.58 0.22
N VAL A 36 9.00 22.83 1.26
CA VAL A 36 9.45 23.07 2.64
C VAL A 36 10.23 21.85 3.10
N ASP A 37 11.50 22.04 3.46
CA ASP A 37 12.34 20.99 4.03
C ASP A 37 13.40 21.62 4.97
N PRO A 38 13.57 21.12 6.20
CA PRO A 38 14.52 21.68 7.16
C PRO A 38 15.97 21.76 6.65
N ARG A 39 16.33 20.98 5.62
CA ARG A 39 17.67 20.98 5.02
C ARG A 39 17.90 22.12 4.02
N GLU A 40 16.87 22.91 3.70
CA GLU A 40 16.91 24.00 2.70
C GLU A 40 17.44 23.57 1.33
N ARG A 41 17.28 22.28 0.99
CA ARG A 41 17.75 21.72 -0.29
C ARG A 41 16.90 20.55 -0.72
N ALA A 42 16.77 20.36 -2.02
CA ALA A 42 16.11 19.18 -2.58
C ALA A 42 17.01 17.94 -2.44
N GLY A 43 16.39 16.77 -2.24
CA GLY A 43 17.07 15.50 -2.45
C GLY A 43 17.49 15.34 -3.91
N ALA A 44 18.51 14.53 -4.16
CA ALA A 44 19.15 14.39 -5.48
C ALA A 44 18.17 14.15 -6.64
N GLU A 45 17.13 13.33 -6.42
CA GLU A 45 16.13 13.04 -7.43
C GLU A 45 15.18 14.20 -7.70
N LEU A 46 14.69 14.89 -6.66
CA LEU A 46 13.85 16.06 -6.84
C LEU A 46 14.65 17.17 -7.53
N ALA A 47 15.90 17.39 -7.13
CA ALA A 47 16.82 18.32 -7.75
C ALA A 47 17.01 18.00 -9.26
N ALA A 48 17.18 16.72 -9.62
CA ALA A 48 17.27 16.29 -11.01
C ALA A 48 15.98 16.57 -11.81
N LEU A 49 14.81 16.31 -11.22
CA LEU A 49 13.52 16.58 -11.86
C LEU A 49 13.28 18.08 -12.08
N LEU A 50 13.60 18.92 -11.08
CA LEU A 50 13.47 20.37 -11.18
C LEU A 50 14.38 20.94 -12.27
N ARG A 51 15.64 20.49 -12.33
CA ARG A 51 16.57 20.87 -13.41
C ARG A 51 16.06 20.44 -14.78
N ALA A 52 15.55 19.22 -14.92
CA ALA A 52 14.99 18.73 -16.18
C ALA A 52 13.76 19.53 -16.63
N ASP A 53 12.99 20.07 -15.67
CA ASP A 53 11.85 20.94 -15.94
C ASP A 53 12.22 22.43 -16.08
N GLY A 54 13.51 22.79 -15.94
CA GLY A 54 13.99 24.17 -16.05
C GLY A 54 13.55 25.08 -14.89
N LEU A 55 13.32 24.50 -13.70
CA LEU A 55 12.81 25.21 -12.52
C LEU A 55 13.87 25.33 -11.42
N PRO A 56 13.88 26.43 -10.66
CA PRO A 56 14.78 26.60 -9.53
C PRO A 56 14.40 25.70 -8.34
N GLU A 57 15.41 25.34 -7.53
CA GLU A 57 15.22 24.62 -6.27
C GLU A 57 14.70 25.56 -5.17
N ASN A 58 13.43 25.94 -5.25
CA ASN A 58 12.77 26.80 -4.27
C ASN A 58 12.38 26.01 -3.00
N VAL A 59 13.39 25.62 -2.21
CA VAL A 59 13.22 24.89 -0.94
C VAL A 59 13.52 25.81 0.23
N VAL A 60 12.56 25.99 1.14
CA VAL A 60 12.74 26.80 2.35
C VAL A 60 12.72 25.92 3.61
N ALA A 61 13.40 26.34 4.68
CA ALA A 61 13.49 25.53 5.91
C ALA A 61 12.16 25.33 6.64
N ALA A 62 11.26 26.31 6.55
CA ALA A 62 10.07 26.37 7.38
C ALA A 62 8.95 27.12 6.67
N ARG A 63 7.71 26.87 7.10
CA ARG A 63 6.49 27.48 6.56
C ARG A 63 6.53 29.00 6.60
N GLU A 64 7.07 29.58 7.67
CA GLU A 64 7.17 31.02 7.90
C GLU A 64 8.07 31.74 6.88
N LYS A 65 8.96 31.00 6.22
CA LYS A 65 9.84 31.52 5.16
C LYS A 65 9.21 31.42 3.76
N LEU A 66 8.00 30.86 3.65
CA LEU A 66 7.30 30.86 2.37
C LEU A 66 6.85 32.27 2.02
N GLU A 67 6.99 32.61 0.74
CA GLU A 67 6.32 33.78 0.18
C GLU A 67 4.82 33.75 0.51
N PRO A 68 4.18 34.91 0.69
CA PRO A 68 2.75 34.96 0.98
C PRO A 68 1.94 34.11 0.00
N THR A 69 1.21 33.14 0.55
CA THR A 69 0.24 32.31 -0.18
C THR A 69 -1.17 32.59 0.36
N ALA A 70 -2.21 32.15 -0.35
CA ALA A 70 -3.58 32.19 0.14
C ALA A 70 -3.92 30.85 0.84
N PRO A 71 -3.75 30.71 2.18
CA PRO A 71 -3.69 29.41 2.85
C PRO A 71 -4.93 28.54 2.63
N GLU A 72 -6.10 29.17 2.63
CA GLU A 72 -7.41 28.54 2.43
C GLU A 72 -7.57 27.88 1.04
N THR A 73 -6.76 28.30 0.06
CA THR A 73 -6.78 27.80 -1.32
C THR A 73 -5.51 27.05 -1.72
N THR A 74 -4.49 27.02 -0.87
CA THR A 74 -3.25 26.29 -1.14
C THR A 74 -3.43 24.82 -0.81
N ILE A 75 -2.89 23.93 -1.64
CA ILE A 75 -2.75 22.50 -1.32
C ILE A 75 -1.44 22.32 -0.57
N VAL A 76 -1.52 21.71 0.61
CA VAL A 76 -0.36 21.27 1.40
C VAL A 76 -0.23 19.77 1.25
N ASP A 77 0.86 19.33 0.61
CA ASP A 77 1.18 17.93 0.38
C ASP A 77 2.25 17.46 1.37
N LEU A 78 1.82 16.71 2.38
CA LEU A 78 2.66 16.27 3.50
C LEU A 78 3.40 14.99 3.11
N CYS A 79 4.60 15.13 2.56
CA CYS A 79 5.53 14.07 2.16
C CYS A 79 6.55 13.73 3.26
N LEU A 80 6.06 13.54 4.49
CA LEU A 80 6.88 13.41 5.70
C LEU A 80 6.89 11.98 6.26
N PRO A 81 7.86 11.61 7.11
CA PRO A 81 7.83 10.36 7.87
C PRO A 81 6.52 10.18 8.66
N SER A 82 6.05 8.94 8.77
CA SER A 82 4.74 8.56 9.34
C SER A 82 4.38 9.28 10.65
N ARG A 83 5.31 9.27 11.61
CA ARG A 83 5.13 9.83 12.96
C ARG A 83 5.18 11.36 13.01
N THR A 84 5.58 12.01 11.93
CA THR A 84 5.67 13.47 11.82
C THR A 84 4.48 14.10 11.10
N LEU A 85 3.65 13.29 10.43
CA LEU A 85 2.51 13.77 9.65
C LEU A 85 1.44 14.43 10.51
N ALA A 86 1.05 13.84 11.64
CA ALA A 86 -0.02 14.37 12.49
C ALA A 86 0.34 15.73 13.14
N PRO A 87 1.54 15.89 13.76
CA PRO A 87 1.98 17.20 14.22
C PRO A 87 2.03 18.24 13.11
N ALA A 88 2.56 17.89 11.93
CA ALA A 88 2.62 18.81 10.79
C ALA A 88 1.22 19.20 10.31
N LEU A 89 0.31 18.24 10.15
CA LEU A 89 -1.07 18.52 9.74
C LEU A 89 -1.74 19.56 10.65
N VAL A 90 -1.59 19.40 11.96
CA VAL A 90 -2.16 20.31 12.96
C VAL A 90 -1.50 21.70 12.88
N ASP A 91 -0.18 21.78 12.74
CA ASP A 91 0.54 23.05 12.60
C ASP A 91 0.09 23.84 11.37
N TRP A 92 0.04 23.19 10.20
CA TRP A 92 -0.42 23.82 8.97
C TRP A 92 -1.90 24.21 9.03
N TRP A 93 -2.74 23.41 9.69
CA TRP A 93 -4.14 23.78 9.90
C TRP A 93 -4.29 25.02 10.81
N ARG A 94 -3.54 25.11 11.91
CA ARG A 94 -3.52 26.30 12.78
C ARG A 94 -3.06 27.55 12.03
N ALA A 95 -2.24 27.39 11.01
CA ALA A 95 -1.79 28.45 10.11
C ALA A 95 -2.82 28.89 9.04
N GLY A 96 -4.01 28.31 9.01
CA GLY A 96 -5.08 28.67 8.07
C GLY A 96 -5.16 27.81 6.81
N TYR A 97 -4.32 26.77 6.67
CA TYR A 97 -4.42 25.87 5.52
C TYR A 97 -5.59 24.89 5.70
N ARG A 98 -6.29 24.58 4.59
CA ARG A 98 -7.49 23.72 4.60
C ARG A 98 -7.51 22.61 3.56
N ASN A 99 -6.51 22.51 2.69
CA ASN A 99 -6.49 21.48 1.64
C ASN A 99 -5.22 20.67 1.80
N PHE A 100 -5.38 19.39 2.15
CA PHE A 100 -4.28 18.51 2.52
C PHE A 100 -4.22 17.27 1.63
N VAL A 101 -3.02 16.95 1.17
CA VAL A 101 -2.65 15.60 0.74
C VAL A 101 -1.73 15.04 1.81
N ILE A 102 -2.02 13.84 2.31
CA ILE A 102 -1.33 13.25 3.46
C ILE A 102 -0.70 11.94 3.02
N GLU A 103 0.62 11.81 3.09
CA GLU A 103 1.28 10.53 2.83
C GLU A 103 0.85 9.44 3.82
N LYS A 104 1.07 8.20 3.41
CA LYS A 104 0.87 7.02 4.25
C LYS A 104 2.20 6.52 4.84
N PRO A 105 2.17 5.83 5.99
CA PRO A 105 1.02 5.67 6.89
C PRO A 105 0.82 6.92 7.74
N PHE A 106 -0.43 7.31 7.90
CA PHE A 106 -0.79 8.44 8.73
C PHE A 106 -1.02 7.97 10.18
N MET A 107 0.05 7.96 10.97
CA MET A 107 0.02 7.53 12.36
C MET A 107 -0.38 8.70 13.26
N VAL A 108 -1.45 8.54 14.04
CA VAL A 108 -1.99 9.63 14.87
C VAL A 108 -1.67 9.36 16.34
N PRO A 109 -0.79 10.15 16.98
CA PRO A 109 -0.57 10.05 18.42
C PRO A 109 -1.87 10.29 19.19
N GLN A 110 -2.07 9.59 20.30
CA GLN A 110 -3.31 9.64 21.07
C GLN A 110 -3.61 11.06 21.57
N GLU A 111 -2.57 11.79 21.95
CA GLU A 111 -2.62 13.19 22.39
C GLU A 111 -3.08 14.16 21.28
N LEU A 112 -2.87 13.82 20.01
CA LEU A 112 -3.28 14.62 18.86
C LEU A 112 -4.60 14.17 18.24
N ALA A 113 -5.19 13.04 18.66
CA ALA A 113 -6.37 12.47 18.02
C ALA A 113 -7.56 13.44 17.95
N ARG A 114 -7.79 14.22 19.02
CA ARG A 114 -8.85 15.24 19.04
C ARG A 114 -8.61 16.35 18.02
N GLU A 115 -7.38 16.87 17.98
CA GLU A 115 -7.02 17.96 17.07
C GLU A 115 -7.06 17.50 15.62
N VAL A 116 -6.49 16.32 15.32
CA VAL A 116 -6.61 15.71 13.99
C VAL A 116 -8.07 15.54 13.60
N GLY A 117 -8.94 15.10 14.50
CA GLY A 117 -10.39 15.04 14.26
C GLY A 117 -10.98 16.39 13.86
N GLN A 118 -10.57 17.48 14.51
CA GLN A 118 -11.00 18.85 14.15
C GLN A 118 -10.46 19.28 12.79
N VAL A 119 -9.19 18.97 12.48
CA VAL A 119 -8.62 19.25 11.15
C VAL A 119 -9.44 18.55 10.08
N LEU A 120 -9.64 17.24 10.23
CA LEU A 120 -10.36 16.41 9.23
C LEU A 120 -11.83 16.81 9.08
N ALA A 121 -12.48 17.30 10.14
CA ALA A 121 -13.86 17.78 10.09
C ALA A 121 -14.01 19.16 9.41
N SER A 122 -12.98 20.01 9.51
CA SER A 122 -13.02 21.41 9.04
C SER A 122 -12.23 21.66 7.74
N SER A 123 -11.48 20.66 7.27
CA SER A 123 -10.60 20.76 6.10
C SER A 123 -10.98 19.74 5.04
N ARG A 124 -10.43 19.92 3.84
CA ARG A 124 -10.40 18.89 2.81
C ARG A 124 -9.07 18.15 2.93
N ALA A 125 -9.13 16.84 3.09
CA ALA A 125 -7.96 15.98 3.25
C ALA A 125 -8.10 14.73 2.40
N VAL A 126 -7.02 14.38 1.71
CA VAL A 126 -6.90 13.14 0.92
C VAL A 126 -5.70 12.36 1.44
N LEU A 127 -5.92 11.11 1.84
CA LEU A 127 -4.84 10.19 2.20
C LEU A 127 -4.28 9.53 0.93
N VAL A 128 -2.95 9.45 0.82
CA VAL A 128 -2.29 8.79 -0.32
C VAL A 128 -2.58 7.29 -0.32
N ARG A 129 -3.36 6.84 -1.31
CA ARG A 129 -3.68 5.44 -1.58
C ARG A 129 -3.50 5.12 -3.06
N ASN A 130 -2.29 5.35 -3.54
CA ASN A 130 -1.95 5.34 -4.96
C ASN A 130 -2.41 4.06 -5.68
N TYR A 131 -2.24 2.87 -5.09
CA TYR A 131 -2.61 1.61 -5.76
C TYR A 131 -4.12 1.48 -6.02
N LEU A 132 -5.00 2.23 -5.34
CA LEU A 132 -6.44 2.27 -5.69
C LEU A 132 -6.70 2.99 -7.03
N HIS A 133 -5.75 3.78 -7.51
CA HIS A 133 -5.79 4.46 -8.81
C HIS A 133 -5.03 3.70 -9.90
N SER A 134 -4.62 2.46 -9.62
CA SER A 134 -4.00 1.58 -10.62
C SER A 134 -5.05 1.00 -11.57
N ARG A 135 -4.70 0.86 -12.84
CA ARG A 135 -5.49 0.13 -13.84
C ARG A 135 -5.67 -1.34 -13.45
N VAL A 136 -4.66 -1.95 -12.83
CA VAL A 136 -4.73 -3.30 -12.28
C VAL A 136 -5.84 -3.37 -11.25
N HIS A 137 -5.87 -2.44 -10.31
CA HIS A 137 -6.90 -2.42 -9.26
C HIS A 137 -8.31 -2.23 -9.81
N ALA A 138 -8.48 -1.26 -10.72
CA ALA A 138 -9.75 -1.03 -11.40
C ALA A 138 -10.24 -2.29 -12.13
N THR A 139 -9.35 -2.98 -12.83
CA THR A 139 -9.68 -4.22 -13.55
C THR A 139 -10.05 -5.35 -12.61
N VAL A 140 -9.40 -5.47 -11.45
CA VAL A 140 -9.79 -6.46 -10.43
C VAL A 140 -11.21 -6.20 -9.95
N ARG A 141 -11.57 -4.94 -9.69
CA ARG A 141 -12.95 -4.56 -9.31
C ARG A 141 -13.96 -4.86 -10.41
N GLU A 142 -13.65 -4.48 -11.64
CA GLU A 142 -14.50 -4.77 -12.81
C GLU A 142 -14.73 -6.28 -12.98
N LEU A 143 -13.71 -7.11 -12.75
CA LEU A 143 -13.85 -8.56 -12.80
C LEU A 143 -14.69 -9.12 -11.64
N ILE A 144 -14.59 -8.55 -10.44
CA ILE A 144 -15.46 -8.92 -9.31
C ILE A 144 -16.93 -8.68 -9.69
N ASP A 145 -17.23 -7.50 -10.22
CA ASP A 145 -18.59 -7.13 -10.61
C ASP A 145 -19.10 -7.95 -11.82
N LEU A 146 -18.27 -8.09 -12.86
CA LEU A 146 -18.66 -8.76 -14.12
C LEU A 146 -18.90 -10.27 -13.95
N TYR A 147 -18.11 -10.93 -13.10
CA TYR A 147 -18.19 -12.37 -12.88
C TYR A 147 -18.92 -12.75 -11.59
N ASP A 148 -19.49 -11.77 -10.88
CA ASP A 148 -20.14 -11.94 -9.58
C ASP A 148 -19.25 -12.74 -8.61
N LEU A 149 -17.98 -12.31 -8.51
CA LEU A 149 -17.01 -13.01 -7.68
C LEU A 149 -17.36 -12.83 -6.22
N GLU A 150 -17.32 -13.93 -5.46
CA GLU A 150 -17.40 -13.92 -4.00
C GLU A 150 -16.02 -14.25 -3.40
N PRO A 151 -15.17 -13.25 -3.08
CA PRO A 151 -13.87 -13.49 -2.47
C PRO A 151 -14.00 -14.16 -1.10
N VAL A 152 -13.21 -15.19 -0.85
CA VAL A 152 -13.10 -15.89 0.44
C VAL A 152 -11.73 -15.70 1.10
N LEU A 153 -10.70 -15.43 0.29
CA LEU A 153 -9.35 -15.10 0.74
C LEU A 153 -8.70 -14.08 -0.20
N CYS A 154 -8.10 -13.06 0.40
CA CYS A 154 -7.16 -12.16 -0.27
C CYS A 154 -5.74 -12.38 0.27
N VAL A 155 -4.77 -12.53 -0.63
CA VAL A 155 -3.35 -12.60 -0.29
C VAL A 155 -2.64 -11.49 -1.03
N THR A 156 -1.86 -10.67 -0.32
CA THR A 156 -1.00 -9.66 -0.95
C THR A 156 0.44 -9.86 -0.55
N ASN A 157 1.36 -9.55 -1.47
CA ASN A 157 2.79 -9.56 -1.21
C ASN A 157 3.42 -8.29 -1.78
N PHE A 158 3.84 -7.39 -0.89
CA PHE A 158 4.48 -6.13 -1.24
C PHE A 158 5.90 -6.12 -0.68
N SER A 159 6.84 -6.74 -1.40
CA SER A 159 8.23 -6.93 -0.96
C SER A 159 9.23 -6.16 -1.82
N LYS A 160 10.33 -5.70 -1.24
CA LYS A 160 11.44 -5.03 -1.96
C LYS A 160 12.67 -4.94 -1.06
N ASP A 161 13.86 -4.70 -1.62
CA ASP A 161 15.04 -4.43 -0.80
C ASP A 161 15.02 -2.99 -0.29
N ARG A 162 15.08 -2.83 1.03
CA ARG A 162 15.11 -1.55 1.74
C ARG A 162 16.42 -1.29 2.48
N ARG A 163 17.37 -2.22 2.50
CA ARG A 163 18.55 -2.14 3.38
C ARG A 163 19.35 -0.86 3.22
N ALA A 164 19.71 -0.54 1.97
CA ALA A 164 20.50 0.65 1.67
C ALA A 164 19.76 1.94 2.02
N ASP A 165 18.44 1.95 1.86
CA ASP A 165 17.59 3.08 2.23
C ASP A 165 17.49 3.26 3.75
N SER A 166 17.28 2.17 4.48
CA SER A 166 17.20 2.15 5.94
C SER A 166 18.51 2.58 6.58
N LEU A 167 19.65 2.12 6.06
CA LEU A 167 20.99 2.55 6.49
C LEU A 167 21.22 4.06 6.32
N ARG A 168 20.56 4.68 5.33
CA ARG A 168 20.61 6.14 5.11
C ARG A 168 19.57 6.91 5.93
N GLY A 169 18.86 6.23 6.83
CA GLY A 169 17.82 6.83 7.67
C GLY A 169 16.55 7.22 6.91
N ARG A 170 16.26 6.59 5.76
CA ARG A 170 15.06 6.92 4.98
C ARG A 170 13.78 6.60 5.77
N GLY A 171 12.94 7.61 5.96
CA GLY A 171 11.69 7.48 6.72
C GLY A 171 11.89 7.43 8.24
N ALA A 172 13.11 7.67 8.72
CA ALA A 172 13.39 7.77 10.15
C ALA A 172 12.66 8.98 10.75
N SER A 173 12.26 8.83 12.00
CA SER A 173 11.72 9.88 12.85
C SER A 173 12.57 10.02 14.12
N ALA A 174 12.26 10.98 14.99
CA ALA A 174 12.90 11.08 16.30
C ALA A 174 12.75 9.78 17.12
N ASP A 175 11.66 9.04 16.89
CA ASP A 175 11.31 7.81 17.60
C ASP A 175 11.87 6.54 16.92
N GLY A 176 12.76 6.69 15.95
CA GLY A 176 13.50 5.59 15.31
C GLY A 176 13.15 5.33 13.84
N LEU A 177 13.64 4.20 13.34
CA LEU A 177 13.43 3.71 11.98
C LEU A 177 12.01 3.14 11.81
N PRO A 178 11.42 3.25 10.60
CA PRO A 178 10.11 2.69 10.34
C PRO A 178 10.17 1.16 10.29
N THR A 179 9.14 0.50 10.82
CA THR A 179 8.95 -0.95 10.73
C THR A 179 8.40 -1.37 9.36
N VAL A 180 8.39 -2.68 9.06
CA VAL A 180 7.73 -3.23 7.86
C VAL A 180 6.24 -2.83 7.76
N TYR A 181 5.58 -2.72 8.92
CA TYR A 181 4.19 -2.28 9.05
C TYR A 181 4.00 -0.80 8.71
N GLU A 182 5.05 0.00 8.83
CA GLU A 182 5.02 1.41 8.47
C GLU A 182 5.43 1.65 7.00
N VAL A 183 6.12 0.70 6.34
CA VAL A 183 6.63 0.89 4.98
C VAL A 183 5.67 0.36 3.91
N GLU A 184 5.41 -0.96 3.88
CA GLU A 184 4.69 -1.62 2.78
C GLU A 184 3.28 -2.09 3.17
N MET A 185 3.08 -2.47 4.43
CA MET A 185 1.78 -2.95 4.92
C MET A 185 0.60 -1.98 4.71
N PRO A 186 0.78 -0.64 4.79
CA PRO A 186 -0.34 0.28 4.56
C PRO A 186 -0.92 0.17 3.14
N HIS A 187 -0.09 -0.19 2.14
CA HIS A 187 -0.57 -0.41 0.78
C HIS A 187 -1.49 -1.62 0.68
N GLN A 188 -1.12 -2.69 1.37
CA GLN A 188 -1.85 -3.95 1.38
C GLN A 188 -3.18 -3.82 2.12
N LEU A 189 -3.17 -3.10 3.25
CA LEU A 189 -4.37 -2.85 4.05
C LEU A 189 -5.44 -2.10 3.26
N TYR A 190 -5.11 -0.97 2.61
CA TYR A 190 -6.16 -0.24 1.88
C TYR A 190 -6.63 -0.97 0.61
N ILE A 191 -5.79 -1.83 0.00
CA ILE A 191 -6.23 -2.70 -1.11
C ILE A 191 -7.23 -3.74 -0.58
N GLY A 192 -6.93 -4.35 0.57
CA GLY A 192 -7.83 -5.28 1.24
C GLY A 192 -9.14 -4.63 1.65
N ASP A 193 -9.09 -3.44 2.24
CA ASP A 193 -10.26 -2.69 2.69
C ASP A 193 -11.19 -2.31 1.51
N ASP A 194 -10.63 -1.93 0.35
CA ASP A 194 -11.43 -1.59 -0.84
C ASP A 194 -12.12 -2.82 -1.44
N LEU A 195 -11.40 -3.96 -1.53
CA LEU A 195 -11.91 -5.17 -2.18
C LEU A 195 -12.82 -6.02 -1.29
N LEU A 196 -12.56 -6.06 0.02
CA LEU A 196 -13.22 -6.97 0.95
C LEU A 196 -14.06 -6.24 2.01
N GLY A 197 -14.03 -4.91 2.02
CA GLY A 197 -14.52 -4.10 3.14
C GLY A 197 -13.51 -4.07 4.28
N ALA A 198 -13.68 -3.09 5.18
CA ALA A 198 -12.72 -2.79 6.23
C ALA A 198 -12.37 -4.02 7.09
N ALA A 199 -11.10 -4.13 7.51
CA ALA A 199 -10.67 -5.15 8.47
C ALA A 199 -11.55 -5.14 9.73
N ARG A 200 -12.12 -6.31 10.04
CA ARG A 200 -13.01 -6.57 11.19
C ARG A 200 -12.25 -7.14 12.37
N SER A 201 -11.33 -8.07 12.12
CA SER A 201 -10.45 -8.64 13.14
C SER A 201 -9.06 -8.86 12.58
N LEU A 202 -8.08 -8.73 13.48
CA LEU A 202 -6.72 -9.17 13.25
C LEU A 202 -6.52 -10.44 14.07
N ASP A 203 -6.45 -11.57 13.40
CA ASP A 203 -6.35 -12.89 14.04
C ASP A 203 -4.88 -13.19 14.37
N HIS A 204 -3.95 -12.64 13.59
CA HIS A 204 -2.52 -12.81 13.80
C HIS A 204 -1.71 -11.64 13.19
N ALA A 205 -0.65 -11.25 13.87
CA ALA A 205 0.38 -10.36 13.36
C ALA A 205 1.76 -10.87 13.82
N GLU A 206 2.76 -10.78 12.95
CA GLU A 206 4.11 -11.25 13.26
C GLU A 206 5.16 -10.35 12.60
N ASP A 207 5.95 -9.66 13.43
CA ASP A 207 7.18 -8.98 13.00
C ASP A 207 8.29 -10.02 12.91
N LEU A 208 8.56 -10.45 11.68
CA LEU A 208 9.52 -11.47 11.37
C LEU A 208 10.87 -10.77 11.15
N ASP A 209 11.62 -10.65 12.23
CA ASP A 209 12.98 -10.07 12.27
C ASP A 209 12.99 -8.52 12.36
N PRO A 210 12.95 -7.93 13.58
CA PRO A 210 12.83 -6.48 13.75
C PRO A 210 14.08 -5.74 13.27
N MET A 211 13.91 -4.64 12.51
CA MET A 211 14.97 -3.83 11.84
C MET A 211 16.15 -3.35 12.71
N ALA A 212 16.10 -3.49 14.04
CA ALA A 212 17.18 -3.15 14.95
C ALA A 212 17.45 -4.27 15.97
N GLY A 213 18.62 -4.90 15.92
CA GLY A 213 19.18 -5.58 17.08
C GLY A 213 19.80 -4.59 18.06
N GLU A 214 19.74 -4.87 19.36
CA GLU A 214 20.44 -4.10 20.42
C GLU A 214 21.98 -4.03 20.20
N ASP A 215 22.51 -4.89 19.32
CA ASP A 215 23.90 -4.99 18.90
C ASP A 215 24.25 -4.11 17.69
N GLY A 216 23.32 -3.27 17.20
CA GLY A 216 23.52 -2.45 16.01
C GLY A 216 23.49 -3.24 14.70
N ARG A 217 23.10 -4.52 14.72
CA ARG A 217 22.94 -5.34 13.50
C ARG A 217 21.51 -5.23 12.99
N LEU A 218 21.37 -4.92 11.70
CA LEU A 218 20.09 -4.96 10.97
C LEU A 218 19.51 -6.38 11.07
N ARG A 219 18.33 -6.49 11.65
CA ARG A 219 17.57 -7.73 11.80
C ARG A 219 16.30 -7.59 10.94
N LEU A 220 16.11 -8.51 10.03
CA LEU A 220 15.69 -8.30 8.66
C LEU A 220 14.15 -8.26 8.42
N GLY A 221 13.51 -7.11 8.70
CA GLY A 221 12.06 -6.78 8.63
C GLY A 221 11.15 -7.41 7.57
N GLU A 222 10.79 -8.67 7.78
CA GLU A 222 9.61 -9.33 7.23
C GLU A 222 8.39 -9.03 8.12
N GLY A 223 7.20 -8.95 7.55
CA GLY A 223 5.97 -8.70 8.30
C GLY A 223 4.80 -9.50 7.75
N LEU A 224 3.94 -9.98 8.65
CA LEU A 224 2.74 -10.73 8.32
C LEU A 224 1.55 -10.19 9.10
N LEU A 225 0.43 -9.95 8.42
CA LEU A 225 -0.89 -9.73 9.02
C LEU A 225 -1.87 -10.76 8.48
N VAL A 226 -2.69 -11.33 9.37
CA VAL A 226 -3.77 -12.25 9.02
C VAL A 226 -5.02 -11.88 9.78
N GLY A 227 -6.16 -11.89 9.12
CA GLY A 227 -7.42 -11.55 9.77
C GLY A 227 -8.64 -11.74 8.89
N ARG A 228 -9.72 -11.07 9.27
CA ARG A 228 -11.02 -11.11 8.59
C ARG A 228 -11.48 -9.71 8.22
N ALA A 229 -11.99 -9.57 7.00
CA ALA A 229 -12.64 -8.36 6.53
C ALA A 229 -14.12 -8.30 6.95
N ALA A 230 -14.76 -7.15 6.77
CA ALA A 230 -16.18 -6.95 7.06
C ALA A 230 -17.10 -7.88 6.24
N SER A 231 -16.70 -8.22 5.00
CA SER A 231 -17.36 -9.23 4.16
C SER A 231 -17.32 -10.65 4.74
N GLY A 232 -16.43 -10.92 5.71
CA GLY A 232 -16.15 -12.26 6.22
C GLY A 232 -15.01 -12.99 5.51
N ALA A 233 -14.52 -12.46 4.38
CA ALA A 233 -13.34 -12.98 3.70
C ALA A 233 -12.10 -12.91 4.61
N ALA A 234 -11.21 -13.90 4.49
CA ALA A 234 -9.90 -13.84 5.12
C ALA A 234 -8.96 -12.91 4.34
N PHE A 235 -7.99 -12.33 5.02
CA PHE A 235 -6.87 -11.66 4.38
C PHE A 235 -5.53 -12.15 4.95
N VAL A 236 -4.51 -12.15 4.10
CA VAL A 236 -3.11 -12.39 4.44
C VAL A 236 -2.26 -11.32 3.74
N HIS A 237 -1.63 -10.45 4.52
CA HIS A 237 -0.75 -9.40 3.99
C HIS A 237 0.68 -9.69 4.40
N TYR A 238 1.59 -9.75 3.43
CA TYR A 238 2.98 -10.08 3.64
C TYR A 238 3.92 -9.06 2.99
N SER A 239 5.03 -8.79 3.65
CA SER A 239 6.09 -7.96 3.10
C SER A 239 7.44 -8.44 3.60
N ASN A 240 8.42 -8.50 2.72
CA ASN A 240 9.83 -8.71 3.03
C ASN A 240 10.65 -7.51 2.54
N LEU A 241 11.23 -6.74 3.47
CA LEU A 241 12.08 -5.59 3.16
C LEU A 241 13.53 -5.96 2.76
N HIS A 242 13.81 -7.25 2.61
CA HIS A 242 15.08 -7.82 2.16
C HIS A 242 14.97 -8.54 0.83
N HIS A 243 13.78 -8.57 0.24
CA HIS A 243 13.61 -9.26 -1.01
C HIS A 243 14.42 -8.57 -2.12
N PRO A 244 15.36 -9.26 -2.80
CA PRO A 244 16.20 -8.65 -3.82
C PRO A 244 15.42 -8.10 -5.03
N ALA A 245 14.19 -8.54 -5.25
CA ALA A 245 13.32 -8.04 -6.31
C ALA A 245 12.14 -7.23 -5.75
N VAL A 246 11.53 -6.41 -6.60
CA VAL A 246 10.29 -5.70 -6.26
C VAL A 246 9.12 -6.60 -6.62
N VAL A 247 8.34 -6.99 -5.62
CA VAL A 247 7.12 -7.79 -5.77
C VAL A 247 5.92 -6.98 -5.30
N ARG A 248 4.91 -6.85 -6.15
CA ARG A 248 3.64 -6.18 -5.82
C ARG A 248 2.51 -7.02 -6.37
N SER A 249 2.06 -8.02 -5.62
CA SER A 249 1.03 -8.95 -6.07
C SER A 249 -0.20 -8.97 -5.18
N LEU A 250 -1.31 -9.38 -5.77
CA LEU A 250 -2.60 -9.65 -5.16
C LEU A 250 -3.14 -10.96 -5.75
N ASP A 251 -3.59 -11.84 -4.87
CA ASP A 251 -4.29 -13.07 -5.20
C ASP A 251 -5.62 -13.10 -4.45
N LEU A 252 -6.72 -13.12 -5.20
CA LEU A 252 -8.07 -13.32 -4.67
C LEU A 252 -8.52 -14.74 -4.99
N PHE A 253 -8.86 -15.50 -3.96
CA PHE A 253 -9.54 -16.78 -4.11
C PHE A 253 -11.02 -16.57 -3.85
N CYS A 254 -11.83 -17.02 -4.79
CA CYS A 254 -13.28 -16.83 -4.77
C CYS A 254 -13.99 -18.17 -4.77
N ARG A 255 -15.28 -18.17 -4.42
CA ARG A 255 -16.13 -19.36 -4.56
C ARG A 255 -16.17 -19.86 -6.00
N GLY A 256 -16.56 -21.12 -6.18
CA GLY A 256 -16.67 -21.74 -7.51
C GLY A 256 -15.33 -21.98 -8.20
N ARG A 257 -14.24 -22.09 -7.41
CA ARG A 257 -12.85 -22.30 -7.88
C ARG A 257 -12.35 -21.18 -8.80
N LEU A 258 -12.88 -19.98 -8.64
CA LEU A 258 -12.42 -18.79 -9.35
C LEU A 258 -11.27 -18.15 -8.58
N SER A 259 -10.29 -17.62 -9.31
CA SER A 259 -9.18 -16.90 -8.70
C SER A 259 -8.73 -15.74 -9.57
N VAL A 260 -8.40 -14.62 -8.96
CA VAL A 260 -7.78 -13.46 -9.62
C VAL A 260 -6.35 -13.35 -9.14
N HIS A 261 -5.40 -13.37 -10.08
CA HIS A 261 -4.01 -13.03 -9.82
C HIS A 261 -3.69 -11.69 -10.47
N ALA A 262 -3.08 -10.79 -9.73
CA ALA A 262 -2.78 -9.44 -10.16
C ALA A 262 -1.37 -9.03 -9.74
N THR A 263 -0.67 -8.35 -10.66
CA THR A 263 0.66 -7.76 -10.41
C THR A 263 0.58 -6.27 -10.70
N TYR A 264 0.92 -5.45 -9.72
CA TYR A 264 0.93 -3.99 -9.83
C TYR A 264 2.27 -3.48 -10.35
N ALA A 265 2.24 -2.39 -11.12
CA ALA A 265 3.46 -1.65 -11.44
C ALA A 265 4.02 -1.00 -10.18
N PRO A 266 5.34 -1.13 -9.90
CA PRO A 266 5.93 -0.44 -8.77
C PRO A 266 6.10 1.06 -9.06
N ILE A 267 6.07 1.88 -8.00
CA ILE A 267 6.32 3.32 -8.10
C ILE A 267 7.83 3.60 -8.04
N CYS A 268 8.58 3.17 -9.05
CA CYS A 268 10.01 3.49 -9.16
C CYS A 268 10.50 3.41 -10.62
N GLU A 269 11.43 4.29 -10.98
CA GLU A 269 12.02 4.38 -12.33
C GLU A 269 12.85 3.16 -12.71
N GLU A 270 13.36 2.46 -11.71
CA GLU A 270 14.29 1.34 -11.87
C GLU A 270 13.60 0.07 -12.38
N PHE A 271 12.26 0.05 -12.50
CA PHE A 271 11.48 -1.16 -12.78
C PHE A 271 10.37 -0.94 -13.82
N THR A 272 10.63 -0.15 -14.87
CA THR A 272 9.70 0.05 -16.01
C THR A 272 9.36 -1.24 -16.76
N ASP A 273 10.13 -2.31 -16.57
CA ASP A 273 9.98 -3.58 -17.27
C ASP A 273 9.03 -4.56 -16.56
N ILE A 274 8.55 -4.24 -15.35
CA ILE A 274 7.57 -5.08 -14.65
C ILE A 274 6.22 -4.92 -15.34
N LYS A 275 5.76 -5.99 -16.00
CA LYS A 275 4.46 -6.05 -16.65
C LYS A 275 3.35 -6.09 -15.60
N ALA A 276 2.65 -4.97 -15.43
CA ALA A 276 1.42 -4.92 -14.67
C ALA A 276 0.32 -5.71 -15.40
N GLY A 277 -0.56 -6.35 -14.64
CA GLY A 277 -1.63 -7.14 -15.26
C GLY A 277 -2.52 -7.88 -14.28
N VAL A 278 -3.60 -8.43 -14.82
CA VAL A 278 -4.61 -9.20 -14.10
C VAL A 278 -4.96 -10.45 -14.90
N ILE A 279 -5.12 -11.57 -14.20
CA ILE A 279 -5.55 -12.85 -14.77
C ILE A 279 -6.68 -13.38 -13.90
N LEU A 280 -7.84 -13.63 -14.51
CA LEU A 280 -8.92 -14.41 -13.92
C LEU A 280 -8.80 -15.85 -14.40
N GLY A 281 -8.78 -16.79 -13.47
CA GLY A 281 -8.74 -18.22 -13.73
C GLY A 281 -9.89 -18.99 -13.07
N ARG A 282 -10.17 -20.17 -13.60
CA ARG A 282 -10.99 -21.20 -12.96
C ARG A 282 -10.27 -22.55 -13.06
N GLY A 283 -9.64 -22.99 -11.97
CA GLY A 283 -8.68 -24.09 -12.05
C GLY A 283 -7.61 -23.77 -13.10
N ASP A 284 -7.36 -24.68 -14.04
CA ASP A 284 -6.31 -24.50 -15.06
C ASP A 284 -6.72 -23.60 -16.24
N ALA A 285 -8.00 -23.21 -16.32
CA ALA A 285 -8.49 -22.38 -17.41
C ALA A 285 -8.31 -20.88 -17.10
N VAL A 286 -7.66 -20.15 -18.00
CA VAL A 286 -7.68 -18.67 -18.00
C VAL A 286 -8.98 -18.19 -18.64
N LEU A 287 -9.79 -17.46 -17.88
CA LEU A 287 -11.06 -16.91 -18.34
C LEU A 287 -10.90 -15.49 -18.90
N ALA A 288 -10.04 -14.69 -18.27
CA ALA A 288 -9.70 -13.35 -18.72
C ALA A 288 -8.25 -13.03 -18.37
N LYS A 289 -7.61 -12.21 -19.20
CA LYS A 289 -6.24 -11.73 -18.98
C LYS A 289 -6.08 -10.36 -19.58
N GLN A 290 -5.52 -9.44 -18.80
CA GLN A 290 -5.22 -8.09 -19.24
C GLN A 290 -3.82 -7.70 -18.76
N LEU A 291 -3.01 -7.15 -19.67
CA LEU A 291 -1.67 -6.65 -19.38
C LEU A 291 -1.62 -5.16 -19.68
N PHE A 292 -0.87 -4.42 -18.88
CA PHE A 292 -0.72 -2.97 -19.00
C PHE A 292 0.72 -2.62 -19.32
N THR A 293 0.89 -1.79 -20.33
CA THR A 293 2.18 -1.17 -20.68
C THR A 293 2.44 0.07 -19.84
N GLU A 294 1.40 0.72 -19.34
CA GLU A 294 1.46 1.89 -18.47
C GLU A 294 0.41 1.80 -17.37
N ASP A 295 0.85 2.03 -16.13
CA ASP A 295 0.02 2.05 -14.93
C ASP A 295 0.59 3.02 -13.88
N ASP A 296 0.58 4.32 -14.19
CA ASP A 296 1.08 5.35 -13.28
C ASP A 296 0.03 5.72 -12.22
N ASN A 297 -0.08 4.83 -11.24
CA ASN A 297 -1.00 4.95 -10.13
C ASN A 297 -0.73 6.18 -9.23
N MET A 298 0.50 6.71 -9.21
CA MET A 298 0.85 7.91 -8.45
C MET A 298 0.32 9.16 -9.16
N HIS A 299 0.51 9.25 -10.47
CA HIS A 299 -0.07 10.34 -11.26
C HIS A 299 -1.59 10.32 -11.20
N GLY A 300 -2.22 9.15 -11.33
CA GLY A 300 -3.67 9.00 -11.22
C GLY A 300 -4.20 9.51 -9.87
N MET A 301 -3.55 9.12 -8.77
CA MET A 301 -3.95 9.54 -7.43
C MET A 301 -3.78 11.04 -7.19
N ILE A 302 -2.62 11.61 -7.54
CA ILE A 302 -2.36 13.05 -7.35
C ILE A 302 -3.24 13.91 -8.25
N SER A 303 -3.52 13.47 -9.49
CA SER A 303 -4.47 14.11 -10.37
C SER A 303 -5.86 14.17 -9.73
N SER A 304 -6.35 13.03 -9.22
CA SER A 304 -7.63 12.95 -8.51
C SER A 304 -7.67 13.86 -7.27
N ALA A 305 -6.61 13.84 -6.45
CA ALA A 305 -6.50 14.68 -5.26
C ALA A 305 -6.50 16.18 -5.62
N TYR A 306 -5.71 16.58 -6.61
CA TYR A 306 -5.65 17.96 -7.09
C TYR A 306 -7.03 18.45 -7.56
N HIS A 307 -7.72 17.67 -8.37
CA HIS A 307 -9.06 18.03 -8.87
C HIS A 307 -10.10 18.10 -7.75
N THR A 308 -10.06 17.16 -6.79
CA THR A 308 -10.95 17.15 -5.61
C THR A 308 -10.75 18.40 -4.75
N LEU A 309 -9.49 18.73 -4.43
CA LEU A 309 -9.14 19.86 -3.58
C LEU A 309 -9.39 21.20 -4.29
N ARG A 310 -9.14 21.29 -5.60
CA ARG A 310 -9.40 22.49 -6.42
C ARG A 310 -10.87 22.75 -6.65
N GLY A 311 -11.65 21.70 -6.94
CA GLY A 311 -13.08 21.81 -7.27
C GLY A 311 -13.96 22.14 -6.07
N GLY A 312 -13.45 22.00 -4.85
CA GLY A 312 -14.18 22.26 -3.61
C GLY A 312 -15.22 21.19 -3.26
N THR A 313 -15.44 20.21 -4.15
CA THR A 313 -16.38 19.09 -4.02
C THR A 313 -15.64 17.83 -3.59
N GLY A 314 -15.83 17.39 -2.34
CA GLY A 314 -15.28 16.13 -1.83
C GLY A 314 -13.99 16.27 -0.99
N GLY A 315 -13.34 15.13 -0.73
CA GLY A 315 -12.08 15.07 0.04
C GLY A 315 -12.28 15.19 1.55
N ARG A 316 -13.23 14.45 2.14
CA ARG A 316 -13.35 14.34 3.60
C ARG A 316 -12.88 12.97 4.04
N LEU A 317 -11.77 12.96 4.76
CA LEU A 317 -11.22 11.76 5.40
C LEU A 317 -11.84 11.64 6.80
N GLY A 318 -12.40 10.49 7.13
CA GLY A 318 -12.97 10.26 8.47
C GLY A 318 -11.87 9.97 9.49
N LEU A 319 -12.00 10.50 10.72
CA LEU A 319 -11.06 10.15 11.80
C LEU A 319 -11.10 8.63 12.09
N ASP A 320 -12.29 8.02 12.11
CA ASP A 320 -12.46 6.59 12.36
C ASP A 320 -11.75 5.72 11.31
N GLU A 321 -11.68 6.20 10.07
CA GLU A 321 -10.97 5.53 9.00
C GLU A 321 -9.46 5.55 9.24
N VAL A 322 -8.91 6.72 9.60
CA VAL A 322 -7.48 6.90 9.93
C VAL A 322 -7.09 6.07 11.14
N LEU A 323 -7.85 6.17 12.23
CA LEU A 323 -7.54 5.49 13.49
C LEU A 323 -7.66 3.97 13.39
N ARG A 324 -8.46 3.45 12.46
CA ARG A 324 -8.56 1.99 12.25
C ARG A 324 -7.27 1.42 11.69
N SER A 325 -6.75 2.01 10.61
CA SER A 325 -5.49 1.55 10.01
C SER A 325 -4.30 1.79 10.97
N ASP A 326 -4.26 2.94 11.63
CA ASP A 326 -3.27 3.25 12.67
C ASP A 326 -3.34 2.24 13.82
N GLY A 327 -4.53 1.93 14.33
CA GLY A 327 -4.76 0.97 15.40
C GLY A 327 -4.31 -0.45 15.05
N LEU A 328 -4.54 -0.89 13.81
CA LEU A 328 -4.06 -2.19 13.32
C LEU A 328 -2.53 -2.25 13.26
N ILE A 329 -1.91 -1.20 12.71
CA ILE A 329 -0.44 -1.09 12.63
C ILE A 329 0.16 -1.06 14.04
N ARG A 330 -0.40 -0.25 14.95
CA ARG A 330 0.06 -0.17 16.35
C ARG A 330 -0.12 -1.50 17.07
N SER A 331 -1.24 -2.19 16.88
CA SER A 331 -1.49 -3.50 17.51
C SER A 331 -0.50 -4.55 17.00
N ALA A 332 -0.17 -4.54 15.71
CA ALA A 332 0.84 -5.41 15.13
C ALA A 332 2.25 -5.13 15.68
N ILE A 333 2.60 -3.85 15.83
CA ILE A 333 3.88 -3.42 16.43
C ILE A 333 3.94 -3.82 17.92
N ALA A 334 2.88 -3.57 18.69
CA ALA A 334 2.82 -3.86 20.11
C ALA A 334 2.71 -5.36 20.43
N GLY A 335 2.17 -6.16 19.51
CA GLY A 335 2.07 -7.62 19.61
C GLY A 335 3.36 -8.38 19.26
N GLY A 336 4.43 -7.67 18.84
CA GLY A 336 5.79 -8.22 18.72
C GLY A 336 6.32 -8.70 20.08
N PRO A 337 7.23 -9.69 20.12
CA PRO A 337 7.30 -10.72 21.17
C PRO A 337 7.43 -10.16 22.60
N GLY A 338 6.37 -10.31 23.41
CA GLY A 338 6.39 -9.82 24.79
C GLY A 338 5.28 -10.22 25.77
N SER A 339 4.30 -11.08 25.43
CA SER A 339 3.26 -11.46 26.42
C SER A 339 2.80 -12.93 26.42
N GLY A 340 3.60 -13.84 25.86
CA GLY A 340 3.44 -15.28 26.04
C GLY A 340 4.68 -15.86 26.71
N ALA A 341 4.57 -16.23 27.99
CA ALA A 341 5.65 -16.92 28.70
C ALA A 341 6.04 -18.22 27.97
N GLY A 342 7.34 -18.41 27.68
CA GLY A 342 7.93 -19.75 27.49
C GLY A 342 8.32 -20.20 26.07
N GLY A 343 8.77 -19.33 25.15
CA GLY A 343 9.34 -19.75 23.87
C GLY A 343 10.87 -19.64 23.83
N ALA A 344 11.58 -20.77 23.78
CA ALA A 344 13.04 -20.82 23.69
C ALA A 344 13.59 -20.08 22.45
N ALA A 345 14.78 -19.49 22.58
CA ALA A 345 15.50 -18.83 21.49
C ALA A 345 15.68 -19.77 20.29
N PRO A 346 15.43 -19.32 19.04
CA PRO A 346 15.67 -20.18 17.88
C PRO A 346 17.17 -20.37 17.65
N ALA A 347 17.59 -21.63 17.59
CA ALA A 347 18.92 -22.04 17.16
C ALA A 347 19.21 -21.54 15.73
N ALA A 348 20.50 -21.28 15.46
CA ALA A 348 21.02 -20.80 14.19
C ALA A 348 20.40 -21.56 12.98
N SER A 349 19.58 -20.86 12.19
CA SER A 349 18.84 -21.50 11.10
C SER A 349 19.66 -21.55 9.81
N ALA A 350 19.70 -22.74 9.21
CA ALA A 350 20.07 -23.03 7.83
C ALA A 350 19.50 -22.00 6.81
N PRO A 351 20.09 -21.87 5.61
CA PRO A 351 19.66 -20.88 4.61
C PRO A 351 18.15 -20.98 4.36
N ARG A 352 17.43 -19.93 4.73
CA ARG A 352 15.97 -19.84 4.64
C ARG A 352 15.59 -19.58 3.18
N THR A 353 15.05 -20.59 2.50
CA THR A 353 14.42 -20.44 1.20
C THR A 353 13.16 -19.58 1.35
N ASP A 354 13.05 -18.46 0.62
CA ASP A 354 11.87 -17.58 0.64
C ASP A 354 10.74 -18.19 -0.23
N LEU A 355 10.10 -19.23 0.33
CA LEU A 355 9.10 -20.07 -0.33
C LEU A 355 7.85 -19.29 -0.82
N LEU A 356 7.56 -18.10 -0.28
CA LEU A 356 6.44 -17.28 -0.76
C LEU A 356 6.79 -16.58 -2.10
N GLN A 357 8.07 -16.37 -2.39
CA GLN A 357 8.52 -15.77 -3.64
C GLN A 357 8.73 -16.80 -4.75
N GLU A 358 9.10 -18.04 -4.40
CA GLU A 358 9.00 -19.16 -5.33
C GLU A 358 7.56 -19.25 -5.89
N TRP A 359 6.53 -19.03 -5.06
CA TRP A 359 5.14 -18.99 -5.51
C TRP A 359 4.80 -17.86 -6.49
N VAL A 360 5.24 -16.61 -6.27
CA VAL A 360 4.94 -15.48 -7.18
C VAL A 360 5.59 -15.68 -8.55
N VAL A 361 6.76 -16.33 -8.59
CA VAL A 361 7.46 -16.67 -9.85
C VAL A 361 6.85 -17.91 -10.51
N ASP A 362 6.41 -18.89 -9.73
CA ASP A 362 5.83 -20.15 -10.21
C ASP A 362 4.38 -20.00 -10.71
N SER A 363 3.57 -19.13 -10.08
CA SER A 363 2.21 -18.81 -10.51
C SER A 363 2.17 -18.17 -11.89
N PHE A 364 3.23 -17.44 -12.26
CA PHE A 364 3.39 -16.79 -13.56
C PHE A 364 3.88 -17.76 -14.66
N ARG A 365 4.69 -18.75 -14.30
CA ARG A 365 5.33 -19.67 -15.28
C ARG A 365 4.50 -20.90 -15.62
N SER A 366 3.66 -21.37 -14.70
CA SER A 366 3.16 -22.75 -14.78
C SER A 366 1.68 -22.87 -15.18
N GLY A 367 0.96 -21.76 -15.28
CA GLY A 367 -0.49 -21.84 -15.09
C GLY A 367 -0.80 -22.49 -13.73
N LEU A 368 -2.07 -22.70 -13.41
CA LEU A 368 -2.45 -23.39 -12.17
C LEU A 368 -2.20 -24.92 -12.22
N GLU A 369 -1.40 -25.40 -13.17
CA GLU A 369 -1.40 -26.78 -13.65
C GLU A 369 -0.90 -27.86 -12.67
N ASN A 370 -0.16 -27.54 -11.59
CA ASN A 370 0.56 -28.59 -10.84
C ASN A 370 0.57 -28.44 -9.31
N GLY A 371 -0.58 -28.15 -8.71
CA GLY A 371 -0.71 -28.21 -7.24
C GLY A 371 -0.12 -27.02 -6.51
N THR A 372 -0.17 -25.84 -7.11
CA THR A 372 0.24 -24.54 -6.56
C THR A 372 -0.54 -24.16 -5.29
N GLY A 373 -1.79 -24.64 -5.17
CA GLY A 373 -2.54 -24.61 -3.90
C GLY A 373 -1.88 -25.44 -2.79
N ARG A 374 -1.20 -26.57 -3.10
CA ARG A 374 -0.44 -27.37 -2.12
C ARG A 374 0.90 -26.75 -1.75
N SER A 375 1.46 -25.83 -2.53
CA SER A 375 2.70 -25.12 -2.18
C SER A 375 2.43 -23.91 -1.29
N PHE A 376 1.33 -23.18 -1.54
CA PHE A 376 0.78 -22.19 -0.60
C PHE A 376 0.30 -22.87 0.69
N LEU A 377 -0.46 -23.97 0.60
CA LEU A 377 -0.81 -24.79 1.77
C LEU A 377 0.45 -25.38 2.42
N ARG A 378 1.47 -25.82 1.69
CA ARG A 378 2.77 -26.27 2.29
C ARG A 378 3.58 -25.13 2.87
N PHE A 379 3.47 -23.91 2.36
CA PHE A 379 4.06 -22.70 2.93
C PHE A 379 3.35 -22.36 4.26
N LEU A 380 2.01 -22.31 4.26
CA LEU A 380 1.18 -22.16 5.46
C LEU A 380 1.40 -23.34 6.45
N GLU A 381 1.53 -24.58 5.97
CA GLU A 381 1.75 -25.80 6.75
C GLU A 381 3.19 -25.90 7.31
N ARG A 382 4.22 -25.55 6.53
CA ARG A 382 5.63 -25.54 6.96
C ARG A 382 5.92 -24.39 7.92
N ARG A 383 5.32 -23.21 7.71
CA ARG A 383 5.58 -22.04 8.57
C ARG A 383 4.72 -21.99 9.82
N GLN A 384 3.52 -22.60 9.92
CA GLN A 384 2.80 -22.88 11.19
C GLN A 384 1.38 -23.49 10.98
N ARG A 385 1.30 -24.81 10.75
CA ARG A 385 0.02 -25.57 10.71
C ARG A 385 -0.87 -25.37 11.95
N THR A 386 -0.28 -25.07 13.11
CA THR A 386 -1.01 -24.90 14.38
C THR A 386 -1.70 -23.53 14.50
N ARG A 387 -1.15 -22.47 13.89
CA ARG A 387 -1.62 -21.07 14.09
C ARG A 387 -2.51 -20.55 12.96
N LEU A 388 -2.38 -21.08 11.74
CA LEU A 388 -3.25 -20.75 10.60
C LEU A 388 -4.44 -21.71 10.44
N SER A 389 -4.58 -22.66 11.38
CA SER A 389 -5.64 -23.69 11.43
C SER A 389 -7.06 -23.13 11.48
N GLY A 390 -7.26 -21.88 11.90
CA GLY A 390 -8.57 -21.20 11.86
C GLY A 390 -8.90 -20.52 10.52
N VAL A 391 -7.90 -20.27 9.67
CA VAL A 391 -8.04 -19.65 8.33
C VAL A 391 -8.13 -20.72 7.24
N LEU A 392 -7.47 -21.86 7.43
CA LEU A 392 -7.52 -23.03 6.53
C LEU A 392 -8.94 -23.59 6.27
N PRO A 393 -9.91 -23.57 7.21
CA PRO A 393 -11.29 -24.00 6.95
C PRO A 393 -12.07 -23.08 6.00
N SER A 394 -11.57 -21.87 5.72
CA SER A 394 -12.08 -21.00 4.64
C SER A 394 -11.38 -21.26 3.29
N LEU A 395 -10.32 -22.06 3.29
CA LEU A 395 -9.59 -22.50 2.11
C LEU A 395 -9.98 -23.91 1.66
N ASP A 396 -10.89 -24.58 2.39
CA ASP A 396 -11.34 -25.93 2.06
C ASP A 396 -12.37 -25.88 0.91
N PRO A 397 -12.02 -26.30 -0.32
CA PRO A 397 -12.94 -26.32 -1.44
C PRO A 397 -14.09 -27.31 -1.24
N ALA A 398 -13.97 -28.25 -0.29
CA ALA A 398 -15.01 -29.22 0.04
C ALA A 398 -16.14 -28.61 0.88
N ARG A 399 -15.94 -27.46 1.53
CA ARG A 399 -17.00 -26.73 2.23
C ARG A 399 -17.99 -26.04 1.30
N ASP A 400 -17.59 -25.77 0.05
CA ASP A 400 -18.43 -25.20 -1.01
C ASP A 400 -19.08 -26.27 -1.91
N ALA A 401 -19.05 -27.55 -1.52
CA ALA A 401 -19.89 -28.55 -2.14
C ALA A 401 -21.36 -28.27 -1.77
N VAL A 402 -22.02 -27.43 -2.57
CA VAL A 402 -23.48 -27.28 -2.53
C VAL A 402 -24.08 -28.68 -2.66
N PRO A 403 -24.91 -29.14 -1.70
CA PRO A 403 -25.65 -30.37 -1.87
C PRO A 403 -26.67 -30.17 -2.99
N GLY A 404 -26.31 -30.61 -4.20
CA GLY A 404 -27.23 -30.77 -5.33
C GLY A 404 -27.41 -29.53 -6.21
N SER A 405 -26.69 -29.49 -7.33
CA SER A 405 -27.32 -29.11 -8.60
C SER A 405 -26.83 -30.05 -9.69
N ARG A 406 -27.72 -30.98 -10.08
CA ARG A 406 -27.55 -31.79 -11.28
C ARG A 406 -27.88 -30.91 -12.49
N GLY A 407 -26.85 -30.63 -13.29
CA GLY A 407 -26.88 -30.57 -14.75
C GLY A 407 -27.79 -29.55 -15.45
N THR A 408 -27.16 -28.67 -16.24
CA THR A 408 -27.42 -28.56 -17.69
C THR A 408 -26.25 -27.84 -18.38
N PRO A 409 -25.71 -28.35 -19.51
CA PRO A 409 -24.71 -27.64 -20.30
C PRO A 409 -25.40 -26.74 -21.34
N GLY A 410 -24.95 -25.48 -21.48
CA GLY A 410 -25.35 -24.67 -22.63
C GLY A 410 -25.23 -23.16 -22.44
N HIS A 411 -24.09 -22.58 -22.85
CA HIS A 411 -24.00 -21.70 -24.02
C HIS A 411 -22.65 -20.97 -24.00
N ALA A 412 -21.81 -21.28 -24.98
CA ALA A 412 -20.63 -20.50 -25.29
C ALA A 412 -21.09 -19.17 -25.91
N VAL A 413 -20.88 -18.05 -25.22
CA VAL A 413 -20.93 -16.73 -25.83
C VAL A 413 -19.52 -16.43 -26.35
N ARG A 414 -19.33 -16.64 -27.66
CA ARG A 414 -18.22 -16.01 -28.40
C ARG A 414 -18.54 -14.53 -28.52
N GLY A 415 -17.76 -13.69 -27.87
CA GLY A 415 -17.73 -12.25 -28.11
C GLY A 415 -16.29 -11.77 -28.05
N ALA A 416 -15.67 -11.60 -29.22
CA ALA A 416 -14.40 -10.92 -29.35
C ALA A 416 -14.60 -9.43 -29.03
N LEU A 417 -13.77 -8.87 -28.16
CA LEU A 417 -13.60 -7.43 -28.06
C LEU A 417 -12.10 -7.10 -28.10
N VAL A 418 -11.80 -6.19 -29.01
CA VAL A 418 -10.52 -5.60 -29.40
C VAL A 418 -10.01 -4.67 -28.32
#